data_AF-A0A0S8APF1-F1
#
_entry.id   AF-A0A0S8APF1-F1
#
_cell.length_a   1.000
_cell.length_b   1.000
_cell.length_c   1.000
_cell.angle_alpha   90.00
_cell.angle_beta   90.00
_cell.angle_gamma   90.00
#
_symmetry.space_group_name_H-M   'P 1'
#
loop_
_entity.id
_entity.type
_entity.pdbx_description
1 polymer ?
#
loop_
_entity_poly.entity_id
_entity_poly.type
_entity_poly.pdbx_seq_one_letter_code
_entity_poly.pdbx_strand_id
1 'polypeptide(L)'
;MLAPAPAITQSVEEATATRLNGSTPVIDGRLDDAVWQGIDALTDFVQQNPIEGAAPSESTEVRIAYDEHALFVAFRGYDRAPELVVGRLVRRDQRIAADNFSLFLDSYNDRRTAFEFSINPSGARRDVFIYGDGIGRDDSWDPVYDWATRLDSLGWTVEMRIPFSQLRFTTTDSLSFGLRLRRSINRRNEEVNWPFFPRDQAGEVSNYGRLVGLVGVPSPRRLEVLPYVSASSTFEPADDDNPFATGRSADARIGGDVKLGVTSGITLDATVNPDFGQVEADPAVVNLTEFETFFPERRPFFVEGTNLFVIGLEPPQGGRFGGGQEGLVYTRRIGRAPQVSPDIEDGYADDVSQTTILGAAKLSGQVGSGWAVGLLQAVTAKESAETVDSRGIEGRAPVEPLTSYSVLRAQRVADEGRIAYGAAGTFTVRDLDAPAFDELHRHAATGGLDFIARFGRRDYEFAASVLGSRVDGSTAAILETQRSSARYYQRPDQDHMTLDSGRTSLTGIGGYARVAKVVGLLRWEAGYEGRSPGFEVNDLGF
;
A
#
# COMPACT_ATOMS: atom_id res chain seq x y z
N MET A 1 9.85 28.98 -36.40
CA MET A 1 9.57 27.54 -36.63
C MET A 1 10.80 26.79 -36.16
N LEU A 2 10.84 26.42 -34.87
CA LEU A 2 11.93 25.62 -34.31
C LEU A 2 11.76 24.19 -34.85
N ALA A 3 12.79 23.65 -35.49
CA ALA A 3 12.77 22.30 -35.99
C ALA A 3 12.49 21.32 -34.83
N PRO A 4 11.65 20.29 -35.04
CA PRO A 4 11.48 19.24 -34.03
C PRO A 4 12.84 18.59 -33.78
N ALA A 5 13.22 18.48 -32.50
CA ALA A 5 14.41 17.74 -32.10
C ALA A 5 14.31 16.30 -32.65
N PRO A 6 15.43 15.72 -33.13
CA PRO A 6 15.42 14.38 -33.69
C PRO A 6 14.89 13.37 -32.67
N ALA A 7 14.11 12.41 -33.16
CA ALA A 7 13.54 11.35 -32.35
C ALA A 7 14.67 10.48 -31.77
N ILE A 8 15.02 10.72 -30.50
CA ILE A 8 15.74 9.73 -29.69
C ILE A 8 14.71 8.66 -29.36
N THR A 9 14.70 7.57 -30.10
CA THR A 9 14.12 6.32 -29.63
C THR A 9 14.98 5.91 -28.44
N GLN A 10 14.57 6.22 -27.20
CA GLN A 10 15.28 5.74 -26.02
C GLN A 10 15.20 4.21 -26.07
N SER A 11 16.31 3.56 -26.45
CA SER A 11 16.51 2.15 -26.16
C SER A 11 16.47 2.00 -24.65
N VAL A 12 15.67 1.06 -24.15
CA VAL A 12 15.66 0.74 -22.72
C VAL A 12 17.06 0.28 -22.34
N GLU A 13 17.71 0.97 -21.41
CA GLU A 13 19.04 0.59 -20.95
C GLU A 13 19.00 -0.76 -20.23
N GLU A 14 19.99 -1.61 -20.51
CA GLU A 14 20.08 -2.96 -19.95
C GLU A 14 21.33 -3.10 -19.08
N ALA A 15 21.16 -3.77 -17.94
CA ALA A 15 22.21 -4.27 -17.08
C ALA A 15 22.15 -5.80 -17.08
N THR A 16 23.29 -6.47 -17.05
CA THR A 16 23.36 -7.94 -16.99
C THR A 16 23.77 -8.38 -15.59
N ALA A 17 22.98 -9.25 -14.96
CA ALA A 17 23.38 -9.95 -13.74
C ALA A 17 24.29 -11.14 -14.10
N THR A 18 25.42 -11.27 -13.40
CA THR A 18 26.34 -12.40 -13.61
C THR A 18 25.97 -13.57 -12.70
N ARG A 19 25.82 -14.78 -13.28
CA ARG A 19 25.57 -15.99 -12.48
C ARG A 19 26.85 -16.43 -11.75
N LEU A 20 26.76 -16.61 -10.44
CA LEU A 20 27.83 -17.17 -9.64
C LEU A 20 27.88 -18.69 -9.81
N ASN A 21 29.05 -19.23 -10.16
CA ASN A 21 29.30 -20.66 -10.29
C ASN A 21 30.35 -21.08 -9.25
N GLY A 22 29.98 -21.16 -7.97
CA GLY A 22 30.91 -21.52 -6.90
C GLY A 22 30.62 -20.80 -5.59
N SER A 23 31.66 -20.20 -4.99
CA SER A 23 31.59 -19.48 -3.72
C SER A 23 30.71 -18.23 -3.82
N THR A 24 29.84 -18.02 -2.84
CA THR A 24 29.08 -16.78 -2.64
C THR A 24 29.96 -15.74 -1.94
N PRO A 25 29.78 -14.43 -2.22
CA PRO A 25 30.48 -13.38 -1.47
C PRO A 25 30.09 -13.40 0.00
N VAL A 26 31.01 -13.00 0.87
CA VAL A 26 30.75 -12.78 2.30
C VAL A 26 30.24 -11.35 2.45
N ILE A 27 29.04 -11.19 3.02
CA ILE A 27 28.44 -9.86 3.19
C ILE A 27 29.07 -9.17 4.41
N ASP A 28 30.22 -8.54 4.21
CA ASP A 28 30.97 -7.81 5.25
C ASP A 28 31.28 -6.34 4.86
N GLY A 29 30.84 -5.93 3.68
CA GLY A 29 31.01 -4.60 3.11
C GLY A 29 32.34 -4.43 2.41
N ARG A 30 33.14 -5.49 2.24
CA ARG A 30 34.43 -5.45 1.54
C ARG A 30 34.28 -6.04 0.15
N LEU A 31 34.57 -5.22 -0.85
CA LEU A 31 34.55 -5.65 -2.24
C LEU A 31 35.85 -6.36 -2.66
N ASP A 32 36.48 -7.11 -1.75
CA ASP A 32 37.74 -7.83 -1.97
C ASP A 32 37.55 -9.32 -2.31
N ASP A 33 36.32 -9.84 -2.21
CA ASP A 33 35.96 -11.17 -2.70
C ASP A 33 36.26 -11.32 -4.20
N ALA A 34 36.86 -12.46 -4.57
CA ALA A 34 37.27 -12.75 -5.94
C ALA A 34 36.11 -12.73 -6.95
N VAL A 35 34.88 -13.01 -6.49
CA VAL A 35 33.69 -13.02 -7.35
C VAL A 35 33.41 -11.64 -7.96
N TRP A 36 33.73 -10.55 -7.25
CA TRP A 36 33.47 -9.19 -7.72
C TRP A 36 34.44 -8.74 -8.82
N GLN A 37 35.65 -9.29 -8.86
CA GLN A 37 36.69 -8.90 -9.81
C GLN A 37 36.37 -9.33 -11.26
N GLY A 38 35.54 -10.36 -11.43
CA GLY A 38 35.14 -10.88 -12.74
C GLY A 38 33.82 -10.31 -13.28
N ILE A 39 33.20 -9.37 -12.58
CA ILE A 39 31.89 -8.80 -12.92
C ILE A 39 32.08 -7.36 -13.40
N ASP A 40 31.55 -7.08 -14.59
CA ASP A 40 31.53 -5.73 -15.16
C ASP A 40 30.69 -4.80 -14.28
N ALA A 41 31.26 -3.64 -13.96
CA ALA A 41 30.57 -2.63 -13.18
C ALA A 41 29.70 -1.76 -14.08
N LEU A 42 28.48 -1.47 -13.61
CA LEU A 42 27.67 -0.37 -14.11
C LEU A 42 28.30 0.94 -13.62
N THR A 43 28.66 1.81 -14.56
CA THR A 43 29.34 3.09 -14.31
C THR A 43 28.63 4.30 -14.91
N ASP A 44 27.64 4.07 -15.77
CA ASP A 44 27.00 5.10 -16.60
C ASP A 44 25.91 5.87 -15.82
N PHE A 45 26.25 6.31 -14.61
CA PHE A 45 25.37 7.12 -13.77
C PHE A 45 25.30 8.55 -14.32
N VAL A 46 24.10 9.15 -14.25
CA VAL A 46 23.86 10.51 -14.71
C VAL A 46 23.17 11.33 -13.62
N GLN A 47 23.56 12.59 -13.47
CA GLN A 47 22.94 13.49 -12.51
C GLN A 47 21.48 13.76 -12.88
N GLN A 48 20.59 13.58 -11.90
CA GLN A 48 19.27 14.20 -11.88
C GLN A 48 19.35 15.56 -11.15
N ASN A 49 20.11 15.62 -10.06
CA ASN A 49 20.33 16.81 -9.26
C ASN A 49 21.83 17.04 -9.04
N PRO A 50 22.33 18.29 -8.94
CA PRO A 50 21.63 19.55 -9.21
C PRO A 50 21.53 19.90 -10.70
N ILE A 51 22.46 19.43 -11.54
CA ILE A 51 22.54 19.72 -12.97
C ILE A 51 22.09 18.48 -13.74
N GLU A 52 20.84 18.50 -14.19
CA GLU A 52 20.25 17.39 -14.92
C GLU A 52 21.05 17.03 -16.19
N GLY A 53 21.32 15.74 -16.39
CA GLY A 53 22.05 15.22 -17.54
C GLY A 53 23.58 15.34 -17.45
N ALA A 54 24.13 15.94 -16.38
CA ALA A 54 25.57 16.07 -16.19
C ALA A 54 26.21 14.75 -15.70
N ALA A 55 27.52 14.63 -15.90
CA ALA A 55 28.31 13.55 -15.30
C ALA A 55 28.36 13.67 -13.77
N PRO A 56 28.34 12.57 -13.00
CA PRO A 56 28.49 12.56 -11.54
C PRO A 56 29.73 13.33 -11.08
N SER A 57 29.62 14.08 -9.98
CA SER A 57 30.80 14.74 -9.38
C SER A 57 31.76 13.76 -8.72
N GLU A 58 31.23 12.63 -8.25
CA GLU A 58 31.98 11.51 -7.69
C GLU A 58 31.58 10.21 -8.41
N SER A 59 32.56 9.39 -8.79
CA SER A 59 32.32 8.15 -9.54
C SER A 59 31.53 7.13 -8.71
N THR A 60 30.72 6.32 -9.38
CA THR A 60 29.91 5.27 -8.77
C THR A 60 30.00 4.00 -9.60
N GLU A 61 30.23 2.87 -8.94
CA GLU A 61 30.27 1.55 -9.57
C GLU A 61 29.25 0.64 -8.87
N VAL A 62 28.47 -0.11 -9.65
CA VAL A 62 27.59 -1.16 -9.13
C VAL A 62 27.79 -2.46 -9.90
N ARG A 63 27.98 -3.56 -9.18
CA ARG A 63 28.05 -4.92 -9.73
C ARG A 63 26.86 -5.73 -9.24
N ILE A 64 26.29 -6.53 -10.13
CA ILE A 64 25.11 -7.35 -9.82
C ILE A 64 25.40 -8.80 -10.19
N ALA A 65 25.24 -9.69 -9.21
CA ALA A 65 25.39 -11.12 -9.39
C ALA A 65 24.18 -11.87 -8.84
N TYR A 66 24.06 -13.15 -9.16
CA TYR A 66 23.03 -14.01 -8.57
C TYR A 66 23.47 -15.46 -8.51
N ASP A 67 22.87 -16.21 -7.60
CA ASP A 67 22.88 -17.67 -7.59
C ASP A 67 21.43 -18.21 -7.61
N GLU A 68 21.22 -19.48 -7.24
CA GLU A 68 19.88 -20.08 -7.16
C GLU A 68 19.06 -19.61 -5.95
N HIS A 69 19.63 -18.83 -5.04
CA HIS A 69 19.00 -18.43 -3.78
C HIS A 69 18.81 -16.92 -3.63
N ALA A 70 19.73 -16.11 -4.14
CA ALA A 70 19.75 -14.67 -3.91
C ALA A 70 20.30 -13.86 -5.09
N LEU A 71 19.86 -12.61 -5.14
CA LEU A 71 20.50 -11.54 -5.88
C LEU A 71 21.55 -10.87 -4.97
N PHE A 72 22.76 -10.69 -5.49
CA PHE A 72 23.85 -10.01 -4.81
C PHE A 72 24.15 -8.68 -5.49
N VAL A 73 24.33 -7.63 -4.71
CA VAL A 73 24.63 -6.29 -5.21
C VAL A 73 25.80 -5.72 -4.44
N ALA A 74 26.83 -5.31 -5.17
CA ALA A 74 28.00 -4.60 -4.65
C ALA A 74 28.00 -3.18 -5.18
N PHE A 75 27.99 -2.21 -4.29
CA PHE A 75 28.09 -0.78 -4.61
C PHE A 75 29.40 -0.21 -4.08
N ARG A 76 30.04 0.61 -4.91
CA ARG A 76 31.21 1.42 -4.57
C ARG A 76 30.88 2.88 -4.90
N GLY A 77 30.74 3.68 -3.86
CA GLY A 77 30.61 5.13 -3.96
C GLY A 77 31.95 5.78 -3.69
N TYR A 78 32.68 6.18 -4.73
CA TYR A 78 33.90 6.97 -4.55
C TYR A 78 33.55 8.34 -3.99
N ASP A 79 34.40 8.90 -3.14
CA ASP A 79 34.33 10.30 -2.71
C ASP A 79 35.77 10.82 -2.51
N ARG A 80 36.11 11.95 -3.13
CA ARG A 80 37.44 12.58 -2.98
C ARG A 80 37.72 13.10 -1.55
N ALA A 81 36.69 13.26 -0.74
CA ALA A 81 36.76 13.64 0.68
C ALA A 81 35.96 12.62 1.51
N PRO A 82 36.46 11.37 1.65
CA PRO A 82 35.74 10.26 2.30
C PRO A 82 35.37 10.57 3.77
N GLU A 83 36.13 11.42 4.45
CA GLU A 83 35.85 11.90 5.80
C GLU A 83 34.59 12.79 5.90
N LEU A 84 34.11 13.31 4.76
CA LEU A 84 32.90 14.13 4.68
C LEU A 84 31.64 13.32 4.29
N VAL A 85 31.78 12.01 4.07
CA VAL A 85 30.65 11.12 3.78
C VAL A 85 29.71 11.09 4.99
N VAL A 86 28.44 11.47 4.79
CA VAL A 86 27.48 11.60 5.89
C VAL A 86 26.73 10.28 6.08
N GLY A 87 27.23 9.43 6.98
CA GLY A 87 26.47 8.31 7.55
C GLY A 87 25.87 8.72 8.89
N ARG A 88 24.53 8.81 8.99
CA ARG A 88 23.85 9.01 10.28
C ARG A 88 23.21 7.70 10.72
N LEU A 89 23.51 7.25 11.93
CA LEU A 89 22.82 6.11 12.52
C LEU A 89 21.40 6.54 12.91
N VAL A 90 20.40 5.83 12.40
CA VAL A 90 18.99 6.12 12.64
C VAL A 90 18.23 4.83 12.91
N ARG A 91 17.07 4.95 13.59
CA ARG A 91 16.10 3.87 13.56
C ARG A 91 15.66 3.64 12.12
N ARG A 92 15.35 2.39 11.80
CA ARG A 92 14.83 1.98 10.49
C ARG A 92 13.70 2.89 10.02
N ASP A 93 13.62 3.12 8.71
CA ASP A 93 12.54 3.84 8.01
C ASP A 93 12.44 5.36 8.26
N GLN A 94 13.43 5.97 8.92
CA GLN A 94 13.52 7.44 9.04
C GLN A 94 14.31 8.09 7.89
N ARG A 95 13.70 9.10 7.23
CA ARG A 95 14.39 9.95 6.25
C ARG A 95 15.22 11.03 6.94
N ILE A 96 16.54 10.94 6.83
CA ILE A 96 17.47 11.99 7.28
C ILE A 96 18.41 12.37 6.15
N ALA A 97 18.84 13.64 6.14
CA ALA A 97 19.95 14.14 5.33
C ALA A 97 21.23 13.33 5.59
N ALA A 98 21.49 12.35 4.74
CA ALA A 98 22.63 11.44 4.75
C ALA A 98 22.94 11.00 3.31
N ASP A 99 24.17 10.56 3.08
CA ASP A 99 24.51 9.86 1.84
C ASP A 99 23.73 8.55 1.80
N ASN A 100 23.30 8.12 0.61
CA ASN A 100 22.46 6.93 0.47
C ASN A 100 22.67 6.26 -0.88
N PHE A 101 22.58 4.93 -0.88
CA PHE A 101 22.44 4.11 -2.08
C PHE A 101 21.07 3.43 -2.06
N SER A 102 20.34 3.52 -3.16
CA SER A 102 19.04 2.88 -3.33
C SER A 102 19.06 1.97 -4.55
N LEU A 103 18.66 0.72 -4.34
CA LEU A 103 18.34 -0.27 -5.37
C LEU A 103 16.82 -0.35 -5.53
N PHE A 104 16.33 -0.21 -6.75
CA PHE A 104 14.91 -0.37 -7.08
C PHE A 104 14.73 -1.55 -8.03
N LEU A 105 13.86 -2.49 -7.68
CA LEU A 105 13.58 -3.70 -8.44
C LEU A 105 12.09 -3.84 -8.75
N ASP A 106 11.72 -3.75 -10.02
CA ASP A 106 10.43 -4.22 -10.52
C ASP A 106 10.58 -5.71 -10.88
N SER A 107 10.45 -6.58 -9.89
CA SER A 107 10.65 -8.03 -10.07
C SER A 107 9.49 -8.73 -10.79
N TYR A 108 8.34 -8.07 -10.88
CA TYR A 108 7.23 -8.52 -11.71
C TYR A 108 7.39 -8.11 -13.19
N ASN A 109 8.24 -7.11 -13.47
CA ASN A 109 8.39 -6.44 -14.76
C ASN A 109 7.05 -5.89 -15.27
N ASP A 110 6.21 -5.41 -14.37
CA ASP A 110 4.88 -4.87 -14.67
C ASP A 110 4.89 -3.36 -14.93
N ARG A 111 6.06 -2.71 -14.77
CA ARG A 111 6.27 -1.28 -14.98
C ARG A 111 5.43 -0.38 -14.08
N ARG A 112 4.90 -0.93 -12.98
CA ARG A 112 4.03 -0.22 -12.02
C ARG A 112 4.41 -0.45 -10.56
N THR A 113 4.95 -1.61 -10.24
CA THR A 113 5.34 -1.97 -8.87
C THR A 113 6.83 -2.22 -8.75
N ALA A 114 7.42 -1.83 -7.63
CA ALA A 114 8.85 -2.05 -7.39
C ALA A 114 9.15 -2.16 -5.90
N PHE A 115 10.28 -2.78 -5.60
CA PHE A 115 10.86 -2.87 -4.26
C PHE A 115 12.06 -1.92 -4.18
N GLU A 116 12.05 -0.99 -3.22
CA GLU A 116 13.18 -0.10 -2.91
C GLU A 116 13.94 -0.67 -1.70
N PHE A 117 15.25 -0.89 -1.87
CA PHE A 117 16.19 -1.18 -0.81
C PHE A 117 17.15 0.00 -0.69
N SER A 118 17.08 0.75 0.40
CA SER A 118 17.93 1.92 0.63
C SER A 118 18.84 1.71 1.81
N ILE A 119 20.14 1.95 1.63
CA ILE A 119 21.17 1.79 2.65
C ILE A 119 22.06 3.03 2.70
N ASN A 120 22.32 3.51 3.91
CA ASN A 120 23.27 4.61 4.15
C ASN A 120 24.66 4.09 4.60
N PRO A 121 25.71 4.92 4.61
CA PRO A 121 27.06 4.49 5.00
C PRO A 121 27.18 3.89 6.40
N SER A 122 26.29 4.25 7.34
CA SER A 122 26.25 3.68 8.69
C SER A 122 25.56 2.31 8.76
N GLY A 123 25.05 1.80 7.65
CA GLY A 123 24.31 0.54 7.57
C GLY A 123 22.85 0.66 7.97
N ALA A 124 22.32 1.86 8.17
CA ALA A 124 20.88 2.03 8.39
C ALA A 124 20.14 1.78 7.07
N ARG A 125 19.04 1.01 7.16
CA ARG A 125 18.22 0.63 6.02
C ARG A 125 16.83 1.27 6.04
N ARG A 126 16.25 1.41 4.86
CA ARG A 126 14.83 1.73 4.62
C ARG A 126 14.35 0.90 3.43
N ASP A 127 13.22 0.25 3.61
CA ASP A 127 12.62 -0.63 2.62
C ASP A 127 11.24 -0.11 2.22
N VAL A 128 10.88 -0.22 0.94
CA VAL A 128 9.58 0.30 0.46
C VAL A 128 9.03 -0.56 -0.66
N PHE A 129 7.73 -0.83 -0.60
CA PHE A 129 6.98 -1.28 -1.77
C PHE A 129 6.36 -0.09 -2.51
N ILE A 130 6.78 0.13 -3.75
CA ILE A 130 6.28 1.17 -4.65
C ILE A 130 5.16 0.59 -5.49
N TYR A 131 4.08 1.34 -5.68
CA TYR A 131 2.95 0.93 -6.51
C TYR A 131 2.38 2.09 -7.31
N GLY A 132 1.54 1.75 -8.29
CA GLY A 132 0.91 2.74 -9.15
C GLY A 132 1.91 3.56 -9.96
N ASP A 133 3.08 3.00 -10.30
CA ASP A 133 4.12 3.69 -11.06
C ASP A 133 4.68 4.94 -10.34
N GLY A 134 4.97 4.79 -9.04
CA GLY A 134 5.58 5.84 -8.20
C GLY A 134 4.59 6.75 -7.48
N ILE A 135 3.28 6.55 -7.71
CA ILE A 135 2.19 7.30 -7.07
C ILE A 135 2.15 7.04 -5.57
N GLY A 136 2.34 5.79 -5.17
CA GLY A 136 2.24 5.35 -3.79
C GLY A 136 3.48 4.59 -3.33
N ARG A 137 3.70 4.64 -2.02
CA ARG A 137 4.81 3.98 -1.31
C ARG A 137 4.26 3.38 -0.03
N ASP A 138 4.63 2.14 0.22
CA ASP A 138 4.30 1.39 1.42
C ASP A 138 5.61 1.09 2.15
N ASP A 139 5.86 1.89 3.19
CA ASP A 139 7.01 1.78 4.09
C ASP A 139 6.83 0.66 5.14
N SER A 140 5.68 -0.04 5.18
CA SER A 140 5.46 -1.17 6.10
C SER A 140 6.04 -2.48 5.60
N TRP A 141 6.43 -2.54 4.32
CA TRP A 141 7.03 -3.73 3.73
C TRP A 141 8.42 -3.98 4.30
N ASP A 142 8.56 -5.09 5.04
CA ASP A 142 9.75 -5.42 5.81
C ASP A 142 10.39 -6.75 5.32
N PRO A 143 11.34 -6.70 4.35
CA PRO A 143 12.03 -7.89 3.87
C PRO A 143 13.19 -8.33 4.80
N VAL A 144 13.40 -9.65 4.84
CA VAL A 144 14.56 -10.28 5.52
C VAL A 144 15.70 -10.52 4.51
N TYR A 145 16.77 -9.74 4.59
CA TYR A 145 17.92 -9.82 3.70
C TYR A 145 19.21 -9.45 4.44
N ASP A 146 20.39 -9.80 3.91
CA ASP A 146 21.68 -9.48 4.54
C ASP A 146 22.31 -8.27 3.85
N TRP A 147 22.95 -7.39 4.62
CA TRP A 147 23.72 -6.26 4.08
C TRP A 147 24.86 -5.87 5.01
N ALA A 148 25.88 -5.26 4.43
CA ALA A 148 26.99 -4.68 5.18
C ALA A 148 27.52 -3.44 4.46
N THR A 149 28.02 -2.48 5.24
CA THR A 149 28.61 -1.25 4.72
C THR A 149 29.99 -1.03 5.29
N ARG A 150 30.83 -0.33 4.54
CA ARG A 150 32.16 0.04 5.02
C ARG A 150 32.58 1.39 4.47
N LEU A 151 33.12 2.24 5.34
CA LEU A 151 33.86 3.42 4.92
C LEU A 151 35.33 3.05 4.77
N ASP A 152 35.96 3.56 3.72
CA ASP A 152 37.40 3.41 3.48
C ASP A 152 38.00 4.70 2.88
N SER A 153 39.29 4.65 2.54
CA SER A 153 40.02 5.81 2.04
C SER A 153 39.58 6.29 0.65
N LEU A 154 38.71 5.55 -0.05
CA LEU A 154 38.20 5.91 -1.37
C LEU A 154 36.76 6.42 -1.33
N GLY A 155 36.06 6.25 -0.20
CA GLY A 155 34.65 6.59 -0.03
C GLY A 155 33.96 5.55 0.83
N TRP A 156 32.96 4.86 0.27
CA TRP A 156 32.23 3.82 0.99
C TRP A 156 31.64 2.74 0.07
N THR A 157 31.25 1.63 0.68
CA THR A 157 30.69 0.45 0.02
C THR A 157 29.42 -0.05 0.68
N VAL A 158 28.66 -0.79 -0.12
CA VAL A 158 27.55 -1.62 0.31
C VAL A 158 27.68 -2.98 -0.36
N GLU A 159 27.47 -4.04 0.41
CA GLU A 159 27.12 -5.35 -0.11
C GLU A 159 25.72 -5.73 0.36
N MET A 160 24.92 -6.28 -0.54
CA MET A 160 23.59 -6.80 -0.25
C MET A 160 23.46 -8.22 -0.77
N ARG A 161 22.82 -9.08 0.01
CA ARG A 161 22.31 -10.38 -0.39
C ARG A 161 20.80 -10.38 -0.19
N ILE A 162 20.06 -10.31 -1.29
CA ILE A 162 18.60 -10.25 -1.31
C ILE A 162 18.08 -11.63 -1.74
N PRO A 163 17.54 -12.44 -0.81
CA PRO A 163 17.00 -13.73 -1.17
C PRO A 163 15.85 -13.59 -2.18
N PHE A 164 15.81 -14.44 -3.20
CA PHE A 164 14.69 -14.47 -4.15
C PHE A 164 13.36 -14.77 -3.45
N SER A 165 13.37 -15.39 -2.27
CA SER A 165 12.16 -15.58 -1.45
C SER A 165 11.56 -14.29 -0.89
N GLN A 166 12.31 -13.18 -0.86
CA GLN A 166 11.79 -11.86 -0.47
C GLN A 166 11.22 -11.08 -1.66
N LEU A 167 11.52 -11.51 -2.89
CA LEU A 167 11.01 -10.89 -4.11
C LEU A 167 9.86 -11.73 -4.66
N ARG A 168 8.82 -11.05 -5.15
CA ARG A 168 7.72 -11.72 -5.85
C ARG A 168 7.93 -11.59 -7.35
N PHE A 169 7.86 -12.69 -8.09
CA PHE A 169 8.13 -12.70 -9.53
C PHE A 169 7.45 -13.88 -10.23
N THR A 170 7.21 -13.74 -11.53
CA THR A 170 6.66 -14.83 -12.34
C THR A 170 7.81 -15.72 -12.84
N THR A 171 7.84 -16.99 -12.44
CA THR A 171 8.90 -17.93 -12.86
C THR A 171 8.87 -18.15 -14.37
N THR A 172 10.00 -17.90 -15.03
CA THR A 172 10.27 -18.17 -16.45
C THR A 172 11.69 -18.70 -16.59
N ASP A 173 12.04 -19.26 -17.76
CA ASP A 173 13.41 -19.76 -18.01
C ASP A 173 14.47 -18.66 -17.92
N SER A 174 14.09 -17.45 -18.34
CA SER A 174 14.89 -16.23 -18.21
C SER A 174 14.03 -15.14 -17.61
N LEU A 175 14.38 -14.71 -16.40
CA LEU A 175 13.77 -13.57 -15.73
C LEU A 175 14.36 -12.27 -16.27
N SER A 176 13.56 -11.21 -16.21
CA SER A 176 14.00 -9.85 -16.40
C SER A 176 13.28 -8.97 -15.41
N PHE A 177 14.02 -8.16 -14.65
CA PHE A 177 13.47 -7.21 -13.70
C PHE A 177 13.63 -5.79 -14.22
N GLY A 178 12.74 -4.87 -13.87
CA GLY A 178 13.04 -3.45 -14.01
C GLY A 178 14.07 -3.04 -12.96
N LEU A 179 15.04 -2.21 -13.34
CA LEU A 179 16.13 -1.79 -12.46
C LEU A 179 16.31 -0.26 -12.49
N ARG A 180 16.37 0.34 -11.31
CA ARG A 180 16.93 1.67 -11.10
C ARG A 180 17.93 1.63 -9.95
N LEU A 181 19.02 2.34 -10.11
CA LEU A 181 20.05 2.55 -9.10
C LEU A 181 20.15 4.05 -8.84
N ARG A 182 20.17 4.44 -7.57
CA ARG A 182 20.30 5.86 -7.18
C ARG A 182 21.36 6.00 -6.12
N ARG A 183 22.22 7.00 -6.27
CA ARG A 183 23.11 7.47 -5.21
C ARG A 183 22.80 8.93 -4.90
N SER A 184 22.66 9.23 -3.61
CA SER A 184 22.52 10.60 -3.09
C SER A 184 23.80 10.98 -2.35
N ILE A 185 24.39 12.13 -2.71
CA ILE A 185 25.56 12.72 -2.06
C ILE A 185 25.08 13.97 -1.31
N ASN A 186 24.87 13.82 0.00
CA ASN A 186 24.10 14.79 0.78
C ASN A 186 24.78 16.17 0.83
N ARG A 187 26.11 16.20 1.02
CA ARG A 187 26.88 17.46 1.10
C ARG A 187 26.85 18.29 -0.19
N ARG A 188 26.55 17.67 -1.33
CA ARG A 188 26.48 18.33 -2.65
C ARG A 188 25.05 18.59 -3.10
N ASN A 189 24.05 18.09 -2.38
CA ASN A 189 22.66 18.00 -2.84
C ASN A 189 22.57 17.37 -4.24
N GLU A 190 23.38 16.34 -4.46
CA GLU A 190 23.54 15.67 -5.75
C GLU A 190 22.86 14.30 -5.72
N GLU A 191 22.12 14.01 -6.78
CA GLU A 191 21.50 12.72 -7.01
C GLU A 191 21.89 12.23 -8.40
N VAL A 192 22.46 11.03 -8.45
CA VAL A 192 22.83 10.35 -9.69
C VAL A 192 22.07 9.04 -9.83
N ASN A 193 21.65 8.74 -11.05
CA ASN A 193 20.78 7.60 -11.34
C ASN A 193 21.34 6.77 -12.51
N TRP A 194 21.06 5.47 -12.47
CA TRP A 194 21.11 4.57 -13.62
C TRP A 194 19.75 3.85 -13.76
N PRO A 195 19.08 3.87 -14.92
CA PRO A 195 19.39 4.76 -16.06
C PRO A 195 19.20 6.24 -15.70
N PHE A 196 19.50 7.15 -16.62
CA PHE A 196 19.18 8.56 -16.43
C PHE A 196 17.69 8.77 -16.18
N PHE A 197 17.36 9.56 -15.16
CA PHE A 197 16.00 9.77 -14.68
C PHE A 197 15.65 11.26 -14.67
N PRO A 198 15.02 11.81 -15.74
CA PRO A 198 14.68 13.22 -15.83
C PRO A 198 13.70 13.68 -14.74
N ARG A 199 13.80 14.92 -14.30
CA ARG A 199 12.92 15.55 -13.30
C ARG A 199 11.51 15.79 -13.83
N ASP A 200 11.36 16.04 -15.12
CA ASP A 200 10.08 16.36 -15.74
C ASP A 200 9.32 15.14 -16.29
N GLN A 201 9.89 13.95 -16.10
CA GLN A 201 9.31 12.66 -16.49
C GLN A 201 8.07 12.33 -15.66
N ALA A 202 7.10 11.66 -16.30
CA ALA A 202 5.92 11.14 -15.63
C ALA A 202 6.12 9.67 -15.26
N GLY A 203 5.63 9.31 -14.07
CA GLY A 203 5.81 7.96 -13.54
C GLY A 203 7.24 7.69 -13.07
N GLU A 204 7.45 6.50 -12.50
CA GLU A 204 8.73 6.11 -11.93
C GLU A 204 9.17 4.73 -12.38
N VAL A 205 8.43 3.71 -11.97
CA VAL A 205 8.73 2.31 -12.24
C VAL A 205 8.74 2.03 -13.75
N SER A 206 7.85 2.68 -14.49
CA SER A 206 7.73 2.55 -15.93
C SER A 206 8.94 3.06 -16.71
N ASN A 207 9.84 3.80 -16.05
CA ASN A 207 11.05 4.38 -16.62
C ASN A 207 12.33 3.67 -16.17
N TYR A 208 12.22 2.57 -15.43
CA TYR A 208 13.37 1.77 -15.03
C TYR A 208 14.05 1.12 -16.25
N GLY A 209 15.37 0.91 -16.15
CA GLY A 209 16.12 0.06 -17.07
C GLY A 209 15.72 -1.41 -16.90
N ARG A 210 16.43 -2.33 -17.56
CA ARG A 210 16.20 -3.77 -17.44
C ARG A 210 17.41 -4.46 -16.84
N LEU A 211 17.21 -5.24 -15.80
CA LEU A 211 18.15 -6.27 -15.37
C LEU A 211 17.84 -7.57 -16.12
N VAL A 212 18.80 -8.08 -16.86
CA VAL A 212 18.72 -9.31 -17.65
C VAL A 212 19.80 -10.31 -17.21
N GLY A 213 19.80 -11.52 -17.78
CA GLY A 213 20.80 -12.56 -17.48
C GLY A 213 20.45 -13.46 -16.29
N LEU A 214 19.29 -13.26 -15.66
CA LEU A 214 18.75 -14.09 -14.59
C LEU A 214 18.12 -15.38 -15.16
N VAL A 215 18.89 -16.47 -15.21
CA VAL A 215 18.51 -17.74 -15.84
C VAL A 215 18.48 -18.85 -14.80
N GLY A 216 17.41 -19.67 -14.85
CA GLY A 216 17.29 -20.84 -13.96
C GLY A 216 17.13 -20.49 -12.48
N VAL A 217 16.53 -19.34 -12.17
CA VAL A 217 16.19 -18.97 -10.79
C VAL A 217 14.97 -19.79 -10.34
N PRO A 218 15.08 -20.59 -9.27
CA PRO A 218 13.98 -21.42 -8.81
C PRO A 218 12.83 -20.59 -8.21
N SER A 219 11.70 -21.26 -8.00
CA SER A 219 10.50 -20.69 -7.37
C SER A 219 10.44 -21.15 -5.89
N PRO A 220 11.09 -20.46 -4.94
CA PRO A 220 11.09 -20.90 -3.55
C PRO A 220 9.68 -20.71 -2.95
N ARG A 221 9.16 -21.76 -2.30
CA ARG A 221 7.96 -21.64 -1.45
C ARG A 221 8.35 -21.04 -0.11
N ARG A 222 7.65 -19.99 0.32
CA ARG A 222 7.87 -19.30 1.59
C ARG A 222 6.76 -19.68 2.56
N LEU A 223 7.10 -20.08 3.78
CA LEU A 223 6.16 -20.22 4.88
C LEU A 223 6.73 -19.47 6.08
N GLU A 224 5.99 -18.49 6.57
CA GLU A 224 6.26 -17.84 7.85
C GLU A 224 5.05 -17.99 8.74
N VAL A 225 5.31 -18.25 10.03
CA VAL A 225 4.29 -18.41 11.06
C VAL A 225 4.73 -17.58 12.26
N LEU A 226 3.86 -16.69 12.70
CA LEU A 226 4.13 -15.68 13.73
C LEU A 226 3.03 -15.80 14.81
N PRO A 227 3.18 -16.71 15.79
CA PRO A 227 2.25 -16.77 16.91
C PRO A 227 2.54 -15.62 17.88
N TYR A 228 1.50 -15.10 18.53
CA TYR A 228 1.67 -14.09 19.56
C TYR A 228 0.76 -14.35 20.77
N VAL A 229 1.21 -13.84 21.92
CA VAL A 229 0.45 -13.74 23.16
C VAL A 229 0.66 -12.34 23.71
N SER A 230 -0.41 -11.63 24.01
CA SER A 230 -0.35 -10.30 24.62
C SER A 230 -1.19 -10.24 25.89
N ALA A 231 -0.76 -9.40 26.83
CA ALA A 231 -1.50 -9.11 28.05
C ALA A 231 -1.37 -7.61 28.35
N SER A 232 -2.48 -6.97 28.67
CA SER A 232 -2.53 -5.55 29.03
C SER A 232 -3.21 -5.37 30.38
N SER A 233 -2.88 -4.27 31.06
CA SER A 233 -3.65 -3.81 32.21
C SER A 233 -3.72 -2.29 32.17
N THR A 234 -4.93 -1.77 32.23
CA THR A 234 -5.20 -0.33 32.20
C THR A 234 -5.61 0.12 33.60
N PHE A 235 -5.17 1.31 34.00
CA PHE A 235 -5.50 1.93 35.28
C PHE A 235 -6.09 3.30 35.00
N GLU A 236 -7.35 3.49 35.37
CA GLU A 236 -8.10 4.73 35.19
C GLU A 236 -8.71 5.14 36.53
N PRO A 237 -9.09 6.42 36.72
CA PRO A 237 -9.86 6.80 37.90
C PRO A 237 -11.15 5.98 37.95
N ALA A 238 -11.43 5.35 39.09
CA ALA A 238 -12.71 4.70 39.28
C ALA A 238 -13.83 5.75 39.37
N ASP A 239 -15.01 5.40 38.87
CA ASP A 239 -16.23 6.18 39.03
C ASP A 239 -17.20 5.38 39.91
N ASP A 240 -17.50 5.90 41.10
CA ASP A 240 -18.33 5.22 42.10
C ASP A 240 -19.78 5.02 41.61
N ASP A 241 -20.24 5.83 40.64
CA ASP A 241 -21.58 5.73 40.08
C ASP A 241 -21.63 4.73 38.92
N ASN A 242 -20.51 4.42 38.26
CA ASN A 242 -20.44 3.49 37.11
C ASN A 242 -19.83 2.14 37.50
N PRO A 243 -20.62 1.03 37.52
CA PRO A 243 -20.14 -0.29 37.94
C PRO A 243 -19.06 -0.88 37.03
N PHE A 244 -18.93 -0.40 35.79
CA PHE A 244 -17.92 -0.85 34.84
C PHE A 244 -16.61 -0.05 34.96
N ALA A 245 -16.65 1.16 35.52
CA ALA A 245 -15.48 2.01 35.74
C ALA A 245 -14.76 1.67 37.05
N THR A 246 -14.29 0.43 37.17
CA THR A 246 -13.63 -0.10 38.37
C THR A 246 -12.21 0.46 38.62
N GLY A 247 -11.72 1.28 37.70
CA GLY A 247 -10.38 1.88 37.72
C GLY A 247 -9.23 0.92 37.38
N ARG A 248 -9.53 -0.35 37.11
CA ARG A 248 -8.55 -1.31 36.60
C ARG A 248 -9.19 -2.33 35.67
N SER A 249 -8.62 -2.49 34.48
CA SER A 249 -8.95 -3.59 33.58
C SER A 249 -7.72 -4.41 33.24
N ALA A 250 -7.92 -5.67 32.84
CA ALA A 250 -6.87 -6.54 32.34
C ALA A 250 -7.43 -7.37 31.18
N ASP A 251 -6.63 -7.51 30.14
CA ASP A 251 -6.97 -8.26 28.93
C ASP A 251 -5.80 -9.17 28.57
N ALA A 252 -6.10 -10.33 27.99
CA ALA A 252 -5.11 -11.26 27.46
C ALA A 252 -5.60 -11.80 26.12
N ARG A 253 -4.74 -11.72 25.10
CA ARG A 253 -5.04 -12.17 23.74
C ARG A 253 -4.02 -13.18 23.25
N ILE A 254 -4.50 -14.09 22.43
CA ILE A 254 -3.69 -15.04 21.67
C ILE A 254 -4.14 -14.99 20.22
N GLY A 255 -3.18 -15.03 19.32
CA GLY A 255 -3.45 -15.08 17.90
C GLY A 255 -2.21 -15.50 17.13
N GLY A 256 -2.27 -15.36 15.82
CA GLY A 256 -1.12 -15.60 14.99
C GLY A 256 -1.35 -15.32 13.53
N ASP A 257 -0.25 -15.04 12.85
CA ASP A 257 -0.20 -14.75 11.43
C ASP A 257 0.53 -15.87 10.68
N VAL A 258 0.10 -16.10 9.45
CA VAL A 258 0.69 -17.07 8.52
C VAL A 258 0.87 -16.38 7.19
N LYS A 259 2.07 -16.52 6.60
CA LYS A 259 2.38 -16.02 5.26
C LYS A 259 2.94 -17.13 4.40
N LEU A 260 2.21 -17.48 3.34
CA LEU A 260 2.50 -18.61 2.47
C LEU A 260 2.64 -18.15 1.02
N GLY A 261 3.81 -18.36 0.42
CA GLY A 261 4.01 -18.26 -1.02
C GLY A 261 3.36 -19.45 -1.72
N VAL A 262 2.13 -19.26 -2.24
CA VAL A 262 1.37 -20.29 -2.96
C VAL A 262 2.05 -20.62 -4.29
N THR A 263 2.53 -19.58 -4.98
CA THR A 263 3.43 -19.63 -6.14
C THR A 263 4.49 -18.54 -5.97
N SER A 264 5.49 -18.42 -6.85
CA SER A 264 6.41 -17.25 -6.81
C SER A 264 5.71 -15.92 -7.07
N GLY A 265 4.54 -15.96 -7.73
CA GLY A 265 3.75 -14.79 -8.07
C GLY A 265 2.68 -14.45 -7.03
N ILE A 266 2.16 -15.44 -6.28
CA ILE A 266 1.03 -15.31 -5.34
C ILE A 266 1.45 -15.60 -3.90
N THR A 267 1.05 -14.70 -2.99
CA THR A 267 1.17 -14.84 -1.54
C THR A 267 -0.21 -14.90 -0.88
N LEU A 268 -0.36 -15.79 0.09
CA LEU A 268 -1.46 -15.85 1.04
C LEU A 268 -0.96 -15.31 2.39
N ASP A 269 -1.51 -14.20 2.84
CA ASP A 269 -1.39 -13.70 4.22
C ASP A 269 -2.66 -14.07 4.98
N ALA A 270 -2.56 -14.68 6.14
CA ALA A 270 -3.72 -15.06 6.96
C ALA A 270 -3.44 -14.74 8.43
N THR A 271 -4.47 -14.34 9.16
CA THR A 271 -4.40 -14.00 10.57
C THR A 271 -5.61 -14.54 11.31
N VAL A 272 -5.39 -14.98 12.55
CA VAL A 272 -6.45 -15.33 13.50
C VAL A 272 -6.26 -14.45 14.72
N ASN A 273 -7.31 -13.72 15.09
CA ASN A 273 -7.28 -12.71 16.16
C ASN A 273 -6.03 -11.82 16.07
N PRO A 274 -5.90 -10.94 15.06
CA PRO A 274 -4.69 -10.12 14.85
C PRO A 274 -4.36 -9.20 16.05
N ASP A 275 -3.07 -8.99 16.33
CA ASP A 275 -2.61 -8.04 17.36
C ASP A 275 -2.61 -6.60 16.83
N PHE A 276 -3.35 -5.70 17.48
CA PHE A 276 -3.35 -4.27 17.19
C PHE A 276 -2.79 -3.41 18.32
N GLY A 277 -2.32 -4.03 19.41
CA GLY A 277 -1.77 -3.29 20.56
C GLY A 277 -0.45 -2.56 20.27
N GLN A 278 0.21 -2.88 19.14
CA GLN A 278 1.44 -2.24 18.68
C GLN A 278 1.21 -1.02 17.77
N VAL A 279 -0.05 -0.69 17.50
CA VAL A 279 -0.40 0.38 16.55
C VAL A 279 -0.54 1.69 17.29
N GLU A 280 0.14 2.73 16.81
CA GLU A 280 -0.02 4.09 17.35
C GLU A 280 -1.49 4.54 17.27
N ALA A 281 -1.99 5.10 18.37
CA ALA A 281 -3.33 5.68 18.43
C ALA A 281 -3.51 6.78 17.38
N ASP A 282 -4.74 6.91 16.89
CA ASP A 282 -5.09 7.97 15.94
C ASP A 282 -4.97 9.35 16.58
N PRO A 283 -4.51 10.37 15.83
CA PRO A 283 -4.42 11.72 16.35
C PRO A 283 -5.81 12.24 16.70
N ALA A 284 -5.92 12.95 17.83
CA ALA A 284 -7.15 13.64 18.18
C ALA A 284 -7.43 14.76 17.17
N VAL A 285 -8.51 14.61 16.39
CA VAL A 285 -8.95 15.60 15.42
C VAL A 285 -10.32 16.13 15.84
N VAL A 286 -10.43 17.44 16.02
CA VAL A 286 -11.73 18.10 16.17
C VAL A 286 -12.30 18.34 14.78
N ASN A 287 -13.15 17.41 14.34
CA ASN A 287 -13.87 17.54 13.09
C ASN A 287 -15.21 18.23 13.33
N LEU A 288 -15.39 19.43 12.80
CA LEU A 288 -16.62 20.21 12.89
C LEU A 288 -17.53 20.05 11.66
N THR A 289 -17.17 19.14 10.76
CA THR A 289 -17.95 18.85 9.55
C THR A 289 -18.89 17.68 9.78
N GLU A 290 -19.87 17.52 8.90
CA GLU A 290 -20.84 16.42 8.90
C GLU A 290 -20.30 15.15 8.21
N PHE A 291 -19.04 15.18 7.78
CA PHE A 291 -18.35 14.08 7.11
C PHE A 291 -17.36 13.41 8.05
N GLU A 292 -17.14 12.12 7.87
CA GLU A 292 -16.17 11.37 8.65
C GLU A 292 -14.73 11.87 8.40
N THR A 293 -13.85 11.73 9.39
CA THR A 293 -12.41 11.94 9.20
C THR A 293 -11.77 10.65 8.70
N PHE A 294 -11.06 10.72 7.57
CA PHE A 294 -10.26 9.61 7.11
C PHE A 294 -9.00 9.49 7.94
N PHE A 295 -8.70 8.28 8.39
CA PHE A 295 -7.41 7.97 9.01
C PHE A 295 -6.65 6.96 8.14
N PRO A 296 -5.33 7.10 7.90
CA PRO A 296 -4.53 6.11 7.16
C PRO A 296 -4.32 4.82 7.94
N GLU A 297 -4.58 3.65 7.36
CA GLU A 297 -4.42 2.34 8.01
C GLU A 297 -3.00 2.14 8.57
N ARG A 298 -2.90 1.57 9.78
CA ARG A 298 -1.62 1.34 10.48
C ARG A 298 -1.44 -0.09 10.99
N ARG A 299 -2.48 -0.92 10.92
CA ARG A 299 -2.44 -2.31 11.38
C ARG A 299 -1.66 -3.16 10.37
N PRO A 300 -0.55 -3.83 10.75
CA PRO A 300 0.39 -4.45 9.79
C PRO A 300 -0.27 -5.34 8.73
N PHE A 301 -1.22 -6.20 9.12
CA PHE A 301 -1.96 -7.07 8.19
C PHE A 301 -2.70 -6.30 7.08
N PHE A 302 -3.24 -5.13 7.40
CA PHE A 302 -4.01 -4.28 6.49
C PHE A 302 -3.18 -3.18 5.81
N VAL A 303 -1.90 -3.00 6.19
CA VAL A 303 -1.01 -2.10 5.44
C VAL A 303 -0.32 -2.85 4.31
N GLU A 304 0.27 -4.02 4.59
CA GLU A 304 1.05 -4.73 3.58
C GLU A 304 0.19 -5.08 2.36
N GLY A 305 0.56 -4.67 1.16
CA GLY A 305 -0.07 -5.16 -0.07
C GLY A 305 -1.54 -4.75 -0.28
N THR A 306 -2.10 -3.84 0.53
CA THR A 306 -3.44 -3.29 0.29
C THR A 306 -3.51 -2.37 -0.92
N ASN A 307 -2.36 -1.91 -1.38
CA ASN A 307 -2.14 -1.10 -2.57
C ASN A 307 -2.79 -1.67 -3.84
N LEU A 308 -2.89 -3.00 -3.96
CA LEU A 308 -3.57 -3.65 -5.08
C LEU A 308 -5.08 -3.39 -5.09
N PHE A 309 -5.68 -3.22 -3.92
CA PHE A 309 -7.12 -3.03 -3.71
C PHE A 309 -7.56 -1.57 -3.77
N VAL A 310 -6.63 -0.63 -3.93
CA VAL A 310 -6.94 0.80 -4.02
C VAL A 310 -7.59 1.10 -5.37
N ILE A 311 -8.88 1.38 -5.34
CA ILE A 311 -9.65 1.97 -6.44
C ILE A 311 -10.38 3.17 -5.88
N GLY A 312 -10.04 4.33 -6.43
CA GLY A 312 -10.66 5.60 -6.08
C GLY A 312 -11.72 6.02 -7.10
N LEU A 313 -12.62 6.87 -6.65
CA LEU A 313 -13.49 7.68 -7.50
C LEU A 313 -12.79 8.94 -8.01
N GLU A 314 -11.51 9.09 -7.69
CA GLU A 314 -10.68 10.20 -8.09
C GLU A 314 -9.47 9.73 -8.94
N PRO A 315 -8.93 10.60 -9.81
CA PRO A 315 -7.75 10.28 -10.59
C PRO A 315 -6.50 9.99 -9.73
N PRO A 316 -5.64 9.02 -10.11
CA PRO A 316 -4.53 8.55 -9.27
C PRO A 316 -3.40 9.55 -8.96
N GLN A 317 -3.49 10.82 -9.34
CA GLN A 317 -2.44 11.80 -9.05
C GLN A 317 -3.07 13.16 -8.83
N GLY A 318 -3.47 13.43 -7.57
CA GLY A 318 -3.69 14.76 -7.00
C GLY A 318 -4.09 15.81 -8.02
N GLY A 319 -5.11 15.52 -8.83
CA GLY A 319 -5.58 16.45 -9.82
C GLY A 319 -6.07 17.68 -9.07
N ARG A 320 -6.04 18.85 -9.71
CA ARG A 320 -6.64 20.07 -9.15
C ARG A 320 -8.16 19.95 -8.98
N PHE A 321 -8.74 18.80 -9.34
CA PHE A 321 -10.16 18.48 -9.38
C PHE A 321 -10.60 17.38 -8.37
N GLY A 322 -9.79 17.01 -7.38
CA GLY A 322 -10.17 16.00 -6.38
C GLY A 322 -9.67 16.34 -4.99
N GLY A 323 -10.52 16.17 -3.98
CA GLY A 323 -10.28 16.56 -2.59
C GLY A 323 -10.83 15.57 -1.57
N GLY A 324 -11.34 14.42 -2.02
CA GLY A 324 -11.89 13.37 -1.18
C GLY A 324 -11.05 12.10 -1.22
N GLN A 325 -10.94 11.42 -0.09
CA GLN A 325 -10.36 10.07 -0.02
C GLN A 325 -11.43 9.02 -0.35
N GLU A 326 -12.22 9.27 -1.41
CA GLU A 326 -13.32 8.41 -1.77
C GLU A 326 -12.81 7.16 -2.50
N GLY A 327 -12.99 6.02 -1.86
CA GLY A 327 -12.41 4.76 -2.31
C GLY A 327 -13.24 3.56 -1.93
N LEU A 328 -13.11 2.49 -2.71
CA LEU A 328 -13.85 1.25 -2.47
C LEU A 328 -13.43 0.51 -1.20
N VAL A 329 -12.20 0.74 -0.73
CA VAL A 329 -11.60 -0.05 0.34
C VAL A 329 -10.99 0.86 1.39
N TYR A 330 -11.60 0.82 2.57
CA TYR A 330 -11.17 1.45 3.79
C TYR A 330 -11.14 0.39 4.88
N THR A 331 -9.99 -0.26 5.06
CA THR A 331 -9.84 -1.43 5.94
C THR A 331 -10.15 -1.14 7.40
N ARG A 332 -10.12 0.13 7.82
CA ARG A 332 -10.60 0.57 9.14
C ARG A 332 -12.06 0.26 9.43
N ARG A 333 -12.89 0.02 8.41
CA ARG A 333 -14.25 -0.49 8.60
C ARG A 333 -14.26 -1.88 9.25
N ILE A 334 -13.20 -2.67 9.06
CA ILE A 334 -13.06 -4.02 9.59
C ILE A 334 -12.50 -3.93 11.01
N GLY A 335 -13.27 -4.39 12.00
CA GLY A 335 -12.87 -4.36 13.41
C GLY A 335 -12.95 -2.98 14.06
N ARG A 336 -13.79 -2.08 13.51
CA ARG A 336 -14.05 -0.74 14.07
C ARG A 336 -14.77 -0.81 15.42
N ALA A 337 -14.90 0.34 16.08
CA ALA A 337 -15.82 0.51 17.19
C ALA A 337 -17.26 0.13 16.78
N PRO A 338 -18.03 -0.54 17.67
CA PRO A 338 -19.41 -0.93 17.42
C PRO A 338 -20.28 0.21 16.91
N GLN A 339 -21.15 -0.10 15.96
CA GLN A 339 -22.01 0.91 15.34
C GLN A 339 -23.28 1.23 16.13
N VAL A 340 -23.73 0.30 16.98
CA VAL A 340 -24.98 0.42 17.70
C VAL A 340 -24.69 0.65 19.17
N SER A 341 -25.30 1.70 19.72
CA SER A 341 -25.26 1.96 21.15
C SER A 341 -26.37 1.17 21.86
N PRO A 342 -26.10 0.60 23.05
CA PRO A 342 -27.13 0.01 23.89
C PRO A 342 -28.25 1.01 24.20
N ASP A 343 -29.51 0.60 24.00
CA ASP A 343 -30.68 1.36 24.45
C ASP A 343 -30.95 1.06 25.93
N ILE A 344 -30.48 1.94 26.81
CA ILE A 344 -30.58 1.79 28.27
C ILE A 344 -31.20 3.06 28.86
N GLU A 345 -32.30 2.90 29.58
CA GLU A 345 -32.97 3.98 30.30
C GLU A 345 -32.18 4.32 31.58
N ASP A 346 -31.45 5.45 31.55
CA ASP A 346 -30.67 6.01 32.66
C ASP A 346 -29.76 4.98 33.36
N GLY A 347 -28.86 4.34 32.61
CA GLY A 347 -27.95 3.31 33.11
C GLY A 347 -26.53 3.37 32.53
N TYR A 348 -25.75 2.33 32.79
CA TYR A 348 -24.36 2.19 32.33
C TYR A 348 -24.21 1.00 31.38
N ALA A 349 -23.25 1.10 30.47
CA ALA A 349 -22.81 0.00 29.61
C ALA A 349 -21.29 -0.15 29.69
N ASP A 350 -20.80 -1.39 29.67
CA ASP A 350 -19.38 -1.66 29.45
C ASP A 350 -19.06 -1.43 27.97
N ASP A 351 -18.25 -0.40 27.71
CA ASP A 351 -18.02 0.07 26.35
C ASP A 351 -17.08 -0.87 25.60
N VAL A 352 -17.57 -1.41 24.49
CA VAL A 352 -16.76 -2.26 23.62
C VAL A 352 -16.01 -1.35 22.67
N SER A 353 -14.76 -1.03 23.03
CA SER A 353 -13.95 -0.07 22.26
C SER A 353 -13.75 -0.42 20.78
N GLN A 354 -13.62 -1.71 20.43
CA GLN A 354 -13.38 -2.20 19.08
C GLN A 354 -13.99 -3.59 18.89
N THR A 355 -14.45 -3.87 17.68
CA THR A 355 -15.00 -5.18 17.31
C THR A 355 -13.86 -6.18 17.06
N THR A 356 -13.98 -7.37 17.65
CA THR A 356 -12.98 -8.42 17.49
C THR A 356 -12.95 -8.95 16.05
N ILE A 357 -11.77 -8.96 15.42
CA ILE A 357 -11.57 -9.66 14.14
C ILE A 357 -11.28 -11.13 14.46
N LEU A 358 -12.22 -12.02 14.15
CA LEU A 358 -12.05 -13.47 14.36
C LEU A 358 -10.91 -14.02 13.51
N GLY A 359 -10.82 -13.53 12.27
CA GLY A 359 -9.73 -13.83 11.37
C GLY A 359 -9.87 -13.12 10.03
N ALA A 360 -8.77 -13.05 9.31
CA ALA A 360 -8.73 -12.50 7.97
C ALA A 360 -7.71 -13.25 7.10
N ALA A 361 -7.95 -13.25 5.80
CA ALA A 361 -7.05 -13.82 4.81
C ALA A 361 -6.99 -12.91 3.58
N LYS A 362 -5.81 -12.77 3.01
CA LYS A 362 -5.51 -11.98 1.83
C LYS A 362 -4.65 -12.80 0.88
N LEU A 363 -5.21 -13.12 -0.29
CA LEU A 363 -4.49 -13.78 -1.37
C LEU A 363 -4.20 -12.73 -2.42
N SER A 364 -2.93 -12.43 -2.67
CA SER A 364 -2.54 -11.36 -3.60
C SER A 364 -1.29 -11.69 -4.39
N GLY A 365 -1.19 -11.15 -5.60
CA GLY A 365 -0.01 -11.27 -6.44
C GLY A 365 -0.33 -11.35 -7.91
N GLN A 366 0.57 -11.95 -8.68
CA GLN A 366 0.41 -12.09 -10.13
C GLN A 366 0.16 -13.54 -10.57
N VAL A 367 -0.71 -13.70 -11.56
CA VAL A 367 -1.03 -14.97 -12.22
C VAL A 367 -0.73 -14.86 -13.71
N GLY A 368 0.05 -15.82 -14.21
CA GLY A 368 0.41 -15.90 -15.63
C GLY A 368 1.19 -14.65 -16.10
N SER A 369 1.00 -14.28 -17.36
CA SER A 369 1.79 -13.25 -18.03
C SER A 369 1.21 -11.82 -17.97
N GLY A 370 0.55 -11.45 -16.85
CA GLY A 370 0.23 -10.03 -16.61
C GLY A 370 -1.06 -9.72 -15.86
N TRP A 371 -1.71 -10.68 -15.22
CA TRP A 371 -2.82 -10.39 -14.32
C TRP A 371 -2.33 -10.26 -12.87
N ALA A 372 -2.54 -9.11 -12.26
CA ALA A 372 -2.49 -8.93 -10.81
C ALA A 372 -3.87 -9.24 -10.22
N VAL A 373 -3.94 -10.12 -9.23
CA VAL A 373 -5.18 -10.54 -8.57
C VAL A 373 -5.07 -10.37 -7.07
N GLY A 374 -6.18 -9.97 -6.46
CA GLY A 374 -6.30 -9.78 -5.02
C GLY A 374 -7.65 -10.29 -4.52
N LEU A 375 -7.63 -11.02 -3.42
CA LEU A 375 -8.78 -11.41 -2.63
C LEU A 375 -8.47 -11.08 -1.18
N LEU A 376 -9.33 -10.32 -0.50
CA LEU A 376 -9.30 -10.13 0.94
C LEU A 376 -10.62 -10.62 1.51
N GLN A 377 -10.58 -11.41 2.58
CA GLN A 377 -11.72 -11.86 3.34
C GLN A 377 -11.44 -11.62 4.82
N ALA A 378 -12.36 -10.99 5.53
CA ALA A 378 -12.28 -10.83 6.99
C ALA A 378 -13.63 -11.12 7.63
N VAL A 379 -13.60 -11.69 8.84
CA VAL A 379 -14.80 -11.92 9.65
C VAL A 379 -14.59 -11.29 11.02
N THR A 380 -15.58 -10.51 11.44
CA THR A 380 -15.65 -9.85 12.74
C THR A 380 -16.69 -10.52 13.61
N ALA A 381 -16.47 -10.54 14.91
CA ALA A 381 -17.35 -11.16 15.88
C ALA A 381 -18.67 -10.38 16.05
N LYS A 382 -19.70 -11.08 16.53
CA LYS A 382 -20.85 -10.42 17.15
C LYS A 382 -20.42 -9.94 18.53
N GLU A 383 -20.62 -8.65 18.80
CA GLU A 383 -20.27 -8.04 20.08
C GLU A 383 -21.52 -7.69 20.88
N SER A 384 -21.38 -7.68 22.20
CA SER A 384 -22.46 -7.28 23.09
C SER A 384 -21.88 -6.65 24.35
N ALA A 385 -22.40 -5.47 24.70
CA ALA A 385 -22.04 -4.74 25.90
C ALA A 385 -22.79 -5.32 27.11
N GLU A 386 -22.10 -5.43 28.25
CA GLU A 386 -22.77 -5.63 29.54
C GLU A 386 -23.45 -4.33 29.95
N THR A 387 -24.63 -4.40 30.55
CA THR A 387 -25.43 -3.21 30.86
C THR A 387 -25.97 -3.28 32.28
N VAL A 388 -26.15 -2.12 32.93
CA VAL A 388 -26.85 -1.99 34.21
C VAL A 388 -27.84 -0.84 34.08
N ASP A 389 -29.13 -1.10 34.29
CA ASP A 389 -30.15 -0.04 34.25
C ASP A 389 -30.19 0.79 35.54
N SER A 390 -30.98 1.86 35.56
CA SER A 390 -31.21 2.71 36.75
C SER A 390 -31.71 1.98 38.00
N ARG A 391 -32.22 0.75 37.87
CA ARG A 391 -32.71 -0.09 38.97
C ARG A 391 -31.67 -1.11 39.43
N GLY A 392 -30.47 -1.09 38.85
CA GLY A 392 -29.39 -2.03 39.14
C GLY A 392 -29.59 -3.41 38.50
N ILE A 393 -30.45 -3.52 37.47
CA ILE A 393 -30.68 -4.79 36.77
C ILE A 393 -29.58 -4.95 35.71
N GLU A 394 -28.77 -6.00 35.88
CA GLU A 394 -27.76 -6.41 34.92
C GLU A 394 -28.39 -7.01 33.65
N GLY A 395 -27.80 -6.70 32.50
CA GLY A 395 -28.26 -7.13 31.19
C GLY A 395 -27.12 -7.23 30.19
N ARG A 396 -27.48 -7.60 28.95
CA ARG A 396 -26.54 -7.67 27.84
C ARG A 396 -27.21 -7.19 26.57
N ALA A 397 -26.64 -6.18 25.93
CA ALA A 397 -27.18 -5.56 24.73
C ALA A 397 -26.28 -5.86 23.52
N PRO A 398 -26.83 -6.32 22.38
CA PRO A 398 -26.04 -6.50 21.17
C PRO A 398 -25.63 -5.13 20.60
N VAL A 399 -24.34 -4.96 20.26
CA VAL A 399 -23.78 -3.67 19.79
C VAL A 399 -23.13 -3.75 18.42
N GLU A 400 -22.68 -4.93 17.99
CA GLU A 400 -22.18 -5.17 16.64
C GLU A 400 -22.59 -6.57 16.17
N PRO A 401 -23.12 -6.74 14.94
CA PRO A 401 -23.42 -8.05 14.38
C PRO A 401 -22.17 -8.76 13.86
N LEU A 402 -22.24 -10.09 13.76
CA LEU A 402 -21.24 -10.86 13.02
C LEU A 402 -21.19 -10.36 11.57
N THR A 403 -20.04 -9.90 11.12
CA THR A 403 -19.90 -9.30 9.79
C THR A 403 -18.76 -9.92 9.00
N SER A 404 -19.06 -10.28 7.75
CA SER A 404 -18.11 -10.73 6.73
C SER A 404 -17.83 -9.60 5.74
N TYR A 405 -16.54 -9.32 5.53
CA TYR A 405 -16.05 -8.37 4.54
C TYR A 405 -15.23 -9.09 3.48
N SER A 406 -15.53 -8.82 2.22
CA SER A 406 -14.82 -9.39 1.06
C SER A 406 -14.38 -8.26 0.12
N VAL A 407 -13.16 -8.37 -0.41
CA VAL A 407 -12.64 -7.51 -1.47
C VAL A 407 -12.08 -8.39 -2.57
N LEU A 408 -12.44 -8.09 -3.81
CA LEU A 408 -11.94 -8.74 -5.01
C LEU A 408 -11.26 -7.71 -5.90
N ARG A 409 -10.13 -8.07 -6.50
CA ARG A 409 -9.41 -7.26 -7.48
C ARG A 409 -8.84 -8.14 -8.58
N ALA A 410 -8.98 -7.70 -9.81
CA ALA A 410 -8.20 -8.18 -10.94
C ALA A 410 -7.77 -6.98 -11.79
N GLN A 411 -6.48 -6.86 -12.07
CA GLN A 411 -5.92 -5.81 -12.92
C GLN A 411 -4.95 -6.43 -13.92
N ARG A 412 -4.91 -5.89 -15.13
CA ARG A 412 -3.92 -6.25 -16.13
C ARG A 412 -3.20 -5.03 -16.63
N VAL A 413 -1.88 -5.16 -16.73
CA VAL A 413 -1.02 -4.18 -17.38
C VAL A 413 -0.58 -4.73 -18.72
N ALA A 414 -0.67 -3.92 -19.75
CA ALA A 414 -0.34 -4.27 -21.12
C ALA A 414 0.54 -3.19 -21.75
N ASP A 415 1.12 -3.53 -22.91
CA ASP A 415 1.81 -2.59 -23.76
C ASP A 415 2.96 -1.84 -23.03
N GLU A 416 3.80 -2.62 -22.34
CA GLU A 416 4.95 -2.15 -21.56
C GLU A 416 4.59 -1.13 -20.47
N GLY A 417 3.39 -1.22 -19.90
CA GLY A 417 2.91 -0.30 -18.86
C GLY A 417 2.11 0.88 -19.40
N ARG A 418 1.93 1.01 -20.74
CA ARG A 418 1.14 2.09 -21.33
C ARG A 418 -0.34 1.95 -21.04
N ILE A 419 -0.86 0.73 -20.92
CA ILE A 419 -2.28 0.47 -20.69
C ILE A 419 -2.42 -0.36 -19.42
N ALA A 420 -3.30 0.07 -18.52
CA ALA A 420 -3.74 -0.72 -17.39
C ALA A 420 -5.26 -0.68 -17.30
N TYR A 421 -5.87 -1.82 -17.02
CA TYR A 421 -7.31 -1.91 -16.81
C TYR A 421 -7.60 -2.97 -15.76
N GLY A 422 -8.70 -2.81 -15.05
CA GLY A 422 -9.07 -3.77 -14.04
C GLY A 422 -10.51 -3.67 -13.61
N ALA A 423 -10.88 -4.60 -12.74
CA ALA A 423 -12.13 -4.64 -12.02
C ALA A 423 -11.89 -4.83 -10.54
N ALA A 424 -12.80 -4.35 -9.70
CA ALA A 424 -12.88 -4.76 -8.31
C ALA A 424 -14.30 -4.78 -7.80
N GLY A 425 -14.47 -5.43 -6.65
CA GLY A 425 -15.70 -5.41 -5.90
C GLY A 425 -15.43 -5.56 -4.42
N THR A 426 -16.33 -4.99 -3.63
CA THR A 426 -16.43 -5.15 -2.19
C THR A 426 -17.78 -5.73 -1.86
N PHE A 427 -17.82 -6.60 -0.86
CA PHE A 427 -19.05 -7.19 -0.35
C PHE A 427 -19.00 -7.18 1.17
N THR A 428 -20.05 -6.66 1.78
CA THR A 428 -20.27 -6.72 3.23
C THR A 428 -21.55 -7.48 3.49
N VAL A 429 -21.49 -8.48 4.36
CA VAL A 429 -22.64 -9.29 4.76
C VAL A 429 -22.70 -9.34 6.27
N ARG A 430 -23.82 -8.89 6.84
CA ARG A 430 -24.07 -8.87 8.29
C ARG A 430 -25.15 -9.86 8.69
N ASP A 431 -24.91 -10.57 9.79
CA ASP A 431 -25.95 -11.37 10.44
C ASP A 431 -26.76 -10.50 11.41
N LEU A 432 -27.84 -9.90 10.90
CA LEU A 432 -28.73 -9.04 11.69
C LEU A 432 -29.81 -9.91 12.38
N ASP A 433 -29.47 -10.45 13.54
CA ASP A 433 -30.31 -11.36 14.34
C ASP A 433 -31.00 -10.68 15.55
N ALA A 434 -30.84 -9.36 15.69
CA ALA A 434 -31.43 -8.56 16.76
C ALA A 434 -32.08 -7.27 16.20
N PRO A 435 -33.22 -6.81 16.76
CA PRO A 435 -33.87 -5.57 16.33
C PRO A 435 -32.99 -4.32 16.44
N ALA A 436 -32.03 -4.31 17.38
CA ALA A 436 -31.06 -3.24 17.54
C ALA A 436 -30.25 -2.97 16.25
N PHE A 437 -30.18 -3.94 15.34
CA PHE A 437 -29.45 -3.82 14.08
C PHE A 437 -30.32 -3.43 12.87
N ASP A 438 -31.59 -3.08 13.07
CA ASP A 438 -32.51 -2.75 11.97
C ASP A 438 -32.06 -1.54 11.14
N GLU A 439 -31.23 -0.66 11.69
CA GLU A 439 -30.68 0.52 10.98
C GLU A 439 -29.40 0.20 10.17
N LEU A 440 -28.86 -1.01 10.31
CA LEU A 440 -27.67 -1.43 9.56
C LEU A 440 -28.05 -2.06 8.22
N HIS A 441 -27.20 -1.86 7.21
CA HIS A 441 -27.30 -2.63 5.97
C HIS A 441 -27.02 -4.12 6.24
N ARG A 442 -27.88 -5.01 5.73
CA ARG A 442 -27.68 -6.46 5.77
C ARG A 442 -26.66 -6.90 4.72
N HIS A 443 -26.76 -6.31 3.53
CA HIS A 443 -25.83 -6.56 2.43
C HIS A 443 -25.41 -5.22 1.81
N ALA A 444 -24.13 -5.11 1.48
CA ALA A 444 -23.61 -4.02 0.68
C ALA A 444 -22.66 -4.59 -0.37
N ALA A 445 -22.81 -4.15 -1.62
CA ALA A 445 -21.96 -4.54 -2.72
C ALA A 445 -21.60 -3.31 -3.54
N THR A 446 -20.31 -3.04 -3.69
CA THR A 446 -19.82 -1.94 -4.52
C THR A 446 -18.66 -2.43 -5.37
N GLY A 447 -18.70 -2.17 -6.67
CA GLY A 447 -17.65 -2.62 -7.58
C GLY A 447 -17.73 -1.94 -8.94
N GLY A 448 -16.70 -2.16 -9.76
CA GLY A 448 -16.64 -1.52 -11.06
C GLY A 448 -15.32 -1.72 -11.78
N LEU A 449 -15.05 -0.84 -12.74
CA LEU A 449 -13.92 -0.92 -13.65
C LEU A 449 -13.05 0.33 -13.55
N ASP A 450 -11.75 0.15 -13.75
CA ASP A 450 -10.75 1.22 -13.88
C ASP A 450 -9.93 1.03 -15.16
N PHE A 451 -9.52 2.14 -15.77
CA PHE A 451 -8.73 2.17 -16.99
C PHE A 451 -7.75 3.34 -16.97
N ILE A 452 -6.51 3.08 -17.37
CA ILE A 452 -5.46 4.08 -17.58
C ILE A 452 -4.76 3.77 -18.90
N ALA A 453 -4.58 4.77 -19.75
CA ALA A 453 -3.79 4.67 -20.97
C ALA A 453 -2.88 5.88 -21.13
N ARG A 454 -1.59 5.64 -21.42
CA ARG A 454 -0.62 6.68 -21.76
C ARG A 454 -0.28 6.66 -23.25
N PHE A 455 -0.28 7.83 -23.87
CA PHE A 455 -0.08 8.01 -25.31
C PHE A 455 0.82 9.21 -25.61
N GLY A 456 1.18 9.37 -26.89
CA GLY A 456 2.09 10.45 -27.33
C GLY A 456 3.45 10.37 -26.63
N ARG A 457 4.18 9.25 -26.77
CA ARG A 457 5.44 8.96 -26.06
C ARG A 457 5.35 8.97 -24.53
N ARG A 458 4.14 8.70 -24.00
CA ARG A 458 3.76 8.76 -22.58
C ARG A 458 3.63 10.18 -22.01
N ASP A 459 3.60 11.20 -22.88
CA ASP A 459 3.41 12.59 -22.47
C ASP A 459 1.99 12.89 -22.00
N TYR A 460 1.03 12.09 -22.47
CA TYR A 460 -0.38 12.24 -22.18
C TYR A 460 -0.95 10.99 -21.52
N GLU A 461 -1.96 11.17 -20.68
CA GLU A 461 -2.65 10.12 -19.94
C GLU A 461 -4.17 10.31 -20.06
N PHE A 462 -4.88 9.22 -20.32
CA PHE A 462 -6.31 9.10 -20.14
C PHE A 462 -6.58 8.15 -18.97
N ALA A 463 -7.39 8.56 -18.01
CA ALA A 463 -7.77 7.73 -16.86
C ALA A 463 -9.28 7.79 -16.66
N ALA A 464 -9.92 6.67 -16.36
CA ALA A 464 -11.35 6.61 -16.10
C ALA A 464 -11.69 5.49 -15.10
N SER A 465 -12.74 5.70 -14.33
CA SER A 465 -13.35 4.66 -13.51
C SER A 465 -14.87 4.79 -13.49
N VAL A 466 -15.56 3.66 -13.45
CA VAL A 466 -17.02 3.57 -13.30
C VAL A 466 -17.33 2.51 -12.27
N LEU A 467 -18.04 2.89 -11.21
CA LEU A 467 -18.39 2.07 -10.07
C LEU A 467 -19.92 2.03 -9.90
N GLY A 468 -20.46 0.87 -9.59
CA GLY A 468 -21.84 0.67 -9.17
C GLY A 468 -21.89 0.23 -7.71
N SER A 469 -22.97 0.59 -7.02
CA SER A 469 -23.25 0.16 -5.65
C SER A 469 -24.69 -0.33 -5.50
N ARG A 470 -24.86 -1.23 -4.55
CA ARG A 470 -26.15 -1.68 -4.03
C ARG A 470 -26.02 -1.92 -2.54
N VAL A 471 -26.90 -1.31 -1.75
CA VAL A 471 -27.09 -1.64 -0.33
C VAL A 471 -28.51 -2.14 -0.11
N ASP A 472 -28.65 -3.16 0.72
CA ASP A 472 -29.90 -3.83 1.06
C ASP A 472 -30.05 -3.89 2.59
N GLY A 473 -31.25 -3.63 3.10
CA GLY A 473 -31.53 -3.60 4.52
C GLY A 473 -33.02 -3.51 4.84
N SER A 474 -33.34 -3.23 6.09
CA SER A 474 -34.71 -2.89 6.48
C SER A 474 -35.12 -1.54 5.87
N THR A 475 -36.41 -1.18 5.99
CA THR A 475 -36.87 0.16 5.66
C THR A 475 -36.22 1.23 6.55
N ALA A 476 -35.88 0.91 7.81
CA ALA A 476 -35.19 1.83 8.70
C ALA A 476 -33.76 2.09 8.22
N ALA A 477 -33.01 1.02 7.89
CA ALA A 477 -31.65 1.14 7.37
C ALA A 477 -31.59 2.03 6.12
N ILE A 478 -32.44 1.77 5.13
CA ILE A 478 -32.43 2.54 3.87
C ILE A 478 -33.01 3.95 4.04
N LEU A 479 -33.91 4.16 4.99
CA LEU A 479 -34.37 5.50 5.35
C LEU A 479 -33.22 6.31 5.95
N GLU A 480 -32.39 5.71 6.80
CA GLU A 480 -31.20 6.35 7.36
C GLU A 480 -30.15 6.64 6.27
N THR A 481 -29.88 5.69 5.36
CA THR A 481 -28.99 5.93 4.21
C THR A 481 -29.42 7.13 3.37
N GLN A 482 -30.73 7.27 3.12
CA GLN A 482 -31.29 8.40 2.36
C GLN A 482 -31.17 9.73 3.11
N ARG A 483 -31.27 9.70 4.45
CA ARG A 483 -31.22 10.89 5.31
C ARG A 483 -29.80 11.36 5.64
N SER A 484 -28.82 10.47 5.51
CA SER A 484 -27.41 10.73 5.78
C SER A 484 -26.88 11.98 5.08
N SER A 485 -25.86 12.60 5.70
CA SER A 485 -25.21 13.82 5.21
C SER A 485 -24.59 13.69 3.83
N ALA A 486 -24.27 12.45 3.41
CA ALA A 486 -23.79 12.15 2.07
C ALA A 486 -24.82 12.42 0.97
N ARG A 487 -26.13 12.53 1.30
CA ARG A 487 -27.22 12.57 0.29
C ARG A 487 -28.34 13.54 0.57
N TYR A 488 -28.82 13.61 1.81
CA TYR A 488 -29.90 14.51 2.24
C TYR A 488 -31.18 14.49 1.37
N TYR A 489 -31.77 13.31 1.12
CA TYR A 489 -32.99 13.16 0.31
C TYR A 489 -34.19 13.98 0.85
N GLN A 490 -34.20 14.28 2.15
CA GLN A 490 -35.23 15.03 2.87
C GLN A 490 -35.18 16.54 2.65
N ARG A 491 -34.18 17.05 1.93
CA ARG A 491 -34.04 18.49 1.69
C ARG A 491 -35.27 19.03 0.94
N PRO A 492 -35.93 20.08 1.45
CA PRO A 492 -37.13 20.63 0.82
C PRO A 492 -36.84 21.42 -0.46
N ASP A 493 -35.58 21.78 -0.70
CA ASP A 493 -35.11 22.64 -1.79
C ASP A 493 -34.45 21.87 -2.94
N GLN A 494 -34.45 20.54 -2.92
CA GLN A 494 -33.95 19.69 -4.01
C GLN A 494 -35.10 19.02 -4.77
N ASP A 495 -34.99 18.98 -6.10
CA ASP A 495 -36.03 18.49 -7.03
C ASP A 495 -35.62 17.23 -7.82
N HIS A 496 -34.39 16.74 -7.63
CA HIS A 496 -33.83 15.64 -8.41
C HIS A 496 -33.99 14.28 -7.71
N MET A 497 -34.51 14.25 -6.48
CA MET A 497 -34.60 13.07 -5.63
C MET A 497 -35.84 13.13 -4.74
N THR A 498 -36.34 11.97 -4.28
CA THR A 498 -37.47 11.92 -3.36
C THR A 498 -37.19 10.89 -2.28
N LEU A 499 -37.37 11.31 -1.02
CA LEU A 499 -37.29 10.43 0.14
C LEU A 499 -38.42 9.39 0.08
N ASP A 500 -38.05 8.12 0.13
CA ASP A 500 -38.99 7.00 0.06
C ASP A 500 -38.73 6.04 1.22
N SER A 501 -39.60 6.09 2.23
CA SER A 501 -39.50 5.29 3.45
C SER A 501 -39.89 3.82 3.26
N GLY A 502 -40.44 3.44 2.10
CA GLY A 502 -40.80 2.06 1.78
C GLY A 502 -39.67 1.24 1.17
N ARG A 503 -38.50 1.84 0.91
CA ARG A 503 -37.39 1.16 0.24
C ARG A 503 -36.67 0.22 1.18
N THR A 504 -36.29 -0.94 0.66
CA THR A 504 -35.42 -1.92 1.31
C THR A 504 -34.08 -2.09 0.60
N SER A 505 -33.84 -1.30 -0.45
CA SER A 505 -32.54 -1.22 -1.11
C SER A 505 -32.30 0.14 -1.75
N LEU A 506 -31.03 0.50 -1.90
CA LEU A 506 -30.59 1.68 -2.64
C LEU A 506 -29.47 1.27 -3.62
N THR A 507 -29.51 1.83 -4.83
CA THR A 507 -28.51 1.55 -5.87
C THR A 507 -28.03 2.83 -6.51
N GLY A 508 -26.76 2.88 -6.90
CA GLY A 508 -26.25 4.00 -7.66
C GLY A 508 -25.00 3.69 -8.46
N ILE A 509 -24.59 4.68 -9.23
CA ILE A 509 -23.39 4.68 -10.07
C ILE A 509 -22.56 5.92 -9.76
N GLY A 510 -21.25 5.78 -9.75
CA GLY A 510 -20.29 6.87 -9.62
C GLY A 510 -19.12 6.65 -10.56
N GLY A 511 -18.40 7.71 -10.91
CA GLY A 511 -17.22 7.56 -11.74
C GLY A 511 -16.59 8.88 -12.17
N TYR A 512 -15.45 8.75 -12.83
CA TYR A 512 -14.73 9.86 -13.40
C TYR A 512 -14.08 9.49 -14.73
N ALA A 513 -13.74 10.50 -15.51
CA ALA A 513 -12.86 10.41 -16.67
C ALA A 513 -11.98 11.66 -16.75
N ARG A 514 -10.69 11.49 -17.02
CA ARG A 514 -9.71 12.56 -17.18
C ARG A 514 -8.83 12.33 -18.39
N VAL A 515 -8.44 13.41 -19.05
CA VAL A 515 -7.31 13.48 -19.98
C VAL A 515 -6.31 14.52 -19.49
N ALA A 516 -5.03 14.19 -19.48
CA ALA A 516 -3.98 15.05 -18.95
C ALA A 516 -2.70 15.00 -19.80
N LYS A 517 -1.97 16.12 -19.82
CA LYS A 517 -0.55 16.17 -20.21
C LYS A 517 0.30 16.08 -18.95
N VAL A 518 1.00 14.96 -18.78
CA VAL A 518 1.70 14.57 -17.55
C VAL A 518 3.22 14.83 -17.61
N VAL A 519 3.79 15.05 -18.80
CA VAL A 519 5.23 15.31 -19.01
C VAL A 519 5.51 16.76 -19.46
N GLY A 520 6.66 17.28 -19.04
CA GLY A 520 7.23 18.56 -19.47
C GLY A 520 6.82 19.76 -18.60
N LEU A 521 7.31 20.95 -18.99
CA LEU A 521 7.17 22.20 -18.22
C LEU A 521 5.72 22.69 -18.04
N LEU A 522 4.90 22.57 -19.09
CA LEU A 522 3.46 22.87 -19.02
C LEU A 522 2.68 21.55 -18.94
N ARG A 523 2.06 21.32 -17.79
CA ARG A 523 1.14 20.21 -17.52
C ARG A 523 -0.28 20.75 -17.36
N TRP A 524 -1.26 19.99 -17.84
CA TRP A 524 -2.68 20.35 -17.76
C TRP A 524 -3.52 19.10 -17.66
N GLU A 525 -4.73 19.22 -17.14
CA GLU A 525 -5.73 18.16 -17.15
C GLU A 525 -7.12 18.75 -17.38
N ALA A 526 -7.99 17.92 -17.97
CA ALA A 526 -9.42 18.16 -18.06
C ALA A 526 -10.12 16.87 -17.65
N GLY A 527 -11.12 16.97 -16.78
CA GLY A 527 -11.84 15.81 -16.28
C GLY A 527 -13.29 16.10 -15.96
N TYR A 528 -14.04 15.02 -15.77
CA TYR A 528 -15.41 14.98 -15.30
C TYR A 528 -15.52 13.93 -14.21
N GLU A 529 -16.25 14.24 -13.15
CA GLU A 529 -16.66 13.30 -12.13
C GLU A 529 -18.17 13.45 -11.86
N GLY A 530 -18.80 12.36 -11.44
CA GLY A 530 -20.23 12.37 -11.15
C GLY A 530 -20.65 11.17 -10.33
N ARG A 531 -21.61 11.39 -9.43
CA ARG A 531 -22.21 10.38 -8.56
C ARG A 531 -23.72 10.50 -8.66
N SER A 532 -24.39 9.39 -8.90
CA SER A 532 -25.83 9.33 -8.73
C SER A 532 -26.16 9.38 -7.25
N PRO A 533 -27.31 9.93 -6.86
CA PRO A 533 -27.59 10.08 -5.44
C PRO A 533 -27.73 8.78 -4.64
N GLY A 534 -28.10 7.69 -5.31
CA GLY A 534 -28.19 6.37 -4.67
C GLY A 534 -26.85 5.64 -4.52
N PHE A 535 -25.73 6.28 -4.91
CA PHE A 535 -24.41 5.64 -4.85
C PHE A 535 -23.91 5.60 -3.41
N GLU A 536 -23.55 4.41 -2.90
CA GLU A 536 -23.13 4.15 -1.51
C GLU A 536 -21.95 3.19 -1.44
N VAL A 537 -20.92 3.54 -0.67
CA VAL A 537 -19.68 2.76 -0.54
C VAL A 537 -19.25 2.52 0.90
N ASN A 538 -19.87 3.20 1.88
CA ASN A 538 -19.33 3.38 3.23
C ASN A 538 -19.29 2.11 4.10
N ASP A 539 -19.91 1.01 3.66
CA ASP A 539 -19.81 -0.27 4.38
C ASP A 539 -18.40 -0.85 4.42
N LEU A 540 -17.65 -0.71 3.33
CA LEU A 540 -16.23 -1.12 3.25
C LEU A 540 -15.33 -0.06 2.61
N GLY A 541 -15.89 1.00 2.05
CA GLY A 541 -15.21 2.16 1.49
C GLY A 541 -15.25 3.38 2.42
N PHE A 542 -14.85 4.51 1.84
CA PHE A 542 -14.86 5.83 2.45
C PHE A 542 -15.40 6.86 1.46
#